data_AF-A0A2Y9QGG8-F1
#
_entry.id   AF-A0A2Y9QGG8-F1
#
_cell.length_a   1.000
_cell.length_b   1.000
_cell.length_c   1.000
_cell.angle_alpha   90.00
_cell.angle_beta   90.00
_cell.angle_gamma   90.00
#
_symmetry.space_group_name_H-M   'P 1'
#
loop_
_entity.id
_entity.type
_entity.pdbx_description
1 polymer ?
#
loop_
_entity_poly.entity_id
_entity_poly.type
_entity_poly.pdbx_seq_one_letter_code
_entity_poly.pdbx_strand_id
1 'polypeptide(L)'
;GIFETVENEPVNVEELAFKFAVTNINRNRTLMPNTTLTYDIQRINLFDSFEASRRACDQLALGVAALFGPSHSSSVSAVQSICNALEVPHIQTRWKHPAVDNKDLFYINLYPDYAAISRAVLDLVLYYNWKTVTVVYEDSTGLIRLQELIKAPSRYNIKIKIRQLPSGNKDAKPLLKEMKKGKEFYVIFDCSRETAAEILKQILFMGMMTEYYHYFFTTLLVLERFEKKYEQWNQ
;
A
#
# COMPACT_ATOMS: atom_id res chain seq x y z
N GLY A 1 14.60 3.90 13.78
CA GLY A 1 13.48 3.91 12.82
C GLY A 1 13.40 5.28 12.19
N ILE A 2 13.25 5.35 10.87
CA ILE A 2 13.20 6.60 10.11
C ILE A 2 11.78 6.73 9.55
N PHE A 3 11.08 7.80 9.91
CA PHE A 3 9.69 8.00 9.51
C PHE A 3 9.51 9.32 8.78
N GLU A 4 8.74 9.30 7.70
CA GLU A 4 8.42 10.50 6.96
C GLU A 4 7.32 11.28 7.66
N THR A 5 7.44 12.60 7.66
CA THR A 5 6.48 13.54 8.21
C THR A 5 6.03 14.53 7.16
N VAL A 6 4.77 14.93 7.24
CA VAL A 6 4.20 16.03 6.46
C VAL A 6 4.02 17.19 7.42
N GLU A 7 4.38 18.40 7.00
CA GLU A 7 4.18 19.60 7.82
C GLU A 7 2.70 19.72 8.23
N ASN A 8 2.47 20.01 9.52
CA ASN A 8 1.14 20.18 10.15
C ASN A 8 0.28 18.91 10.29
N GLU A 9 0.81 17.71 10.04
CA GLU A 9 0.10 16.46 10.32
C GLU A 9 0.46 15.89 11.71
N PRO A 10 -0.48 15.18 12.39
CA PRO A 10 -0.20 14.50 13.65
C PRO A 10 0.88 13.42 13.47
N VAL A 11 1.41 12.91 14.60
CA VAL A 11 2.46 11.88 14.62
C VAL A 11 2.08 10.72 13.69
N ASN A 12 3.00 10.38 12.77
CA ASN A 12 2.83 9.33 11.77
C ASN A 12 2.40 8.01 12.45
N VAL A 13 1.32 7.40 11.93
CA VAL A 13 0.76 6.13 12.43
C VAL A 13 1.80 5.01 12.45
N GLU A 14 2.74 5.02 11.50
CA GLU A 14 3.85 4.06 11.44
C GLU A 14 4.81 4.23 12.62
N GLU A 15 5.12 5.47 12.98
CA GLU A 15 5.94 5.79 14.16
C GLU A 15 5.24 5.33 15.45
N LEU A 16 3.92 5.56 15.55
CA LEU A 16 3.12 5.12 16.69
C LEU A 16 3.07 3.60 16.80
N ALA A 17 2.83 2.89 15.68
CA ALA A 17 2.82 1.44 15.64
C ALA A 17 4.19 0.85 16.06
N PHE A 18 5.28 1.47 15.61
CA PHE A 18 6.64 1.08 16.00
C PHE A 18 6.87 1.23 17.52
N LYS A 19 6.56 2.41 18.10
CA LYS A 19 6.68 2.63 19.55
C LYS A 19 5.82 1.67 20.36
N PHE A 20 4.59 1.43 19.89
CA PHE A 20 3.66 0.52 20.52
C PHE A 20 4.19 -0.92 20.51
N ALA A 21 4.74 -1.38 19.38
CA ALA A 21 5.34 -2.71 19.28
C ALA A 21 6.51 -2.90 20.26
N VAL A 22 7.45 -1.95 20.33
CA VAL A 22 8.57 -2.03 21.28
C VAL A 22 8.08 -2.06 22.72
N THR A 23 7.12 -1.20 23.07
CA THR A 23 6.53 -1.16 24.41
C THR A 23 5.88 -2.49 24.79
N ASN A 24 5.15 -3.10 23.86
CA ASN A 24 4.47 -4.38 24.11
C ASN A 24 5.46 -5.53 24.27
N ILE A 25 6.52 -5.58 23.46
CA ILE A 25 7.56 -6.60 23.57
C ILE A 25 8.26 -6.49 24.92
N ASN A 26 8.71 -5.29 25.31
CA ASN A 26 9.38 -5.08 26.60
C ASN A 26 8.49 -5.37 27.82
N ARG A 27 7.16 -5.25 27.68
CA ARG A 27 6.20 -5.62 28.73
C ARG A 27 5.93 -7.12 28.78
N ASN A 28 6.16 -7.84 27.68
CA ASN A 28 5.87 -9.26 27.58
C ASN A 28 7.03 -10.10 28.14
N ARG A 29 6.87 -10.60 29.38
CA ARG A 29 7.89 -11.40 30.06
C ARG A 29 8.19 -12.75 29.40
N THR A 30 7.38 -13.23 28.44
CA THR A 30 7.67 -14.47 27.70
C THR A 30 8.54 -14.24 26.47
N LEU A 31 8.58 -13.01 25.94
CA LEU A 31 9.35 -12.64 24.76
C LEU A 31 10.60 -11.88 25.21
N MET A 32 11.79 -12.45 24.98
CA MET A 32 13.08 -11.84 25.33
C MET A 32 13.20 -11.38 26.80
N PRO A 33 13.04 -12.29 27.78
CA PRO A 33 12.93 -11.94 29.20
C PRO A 33 14.14 -11.20 29.79
N ASN A 34 15.33 -11.35 29.19
CA ASN A 34 16.59 -10.77 29.66
C ASN A 34 17.10 -9.65 28.74
N THR A 35 16.25 -9.11 27.87
CA THR A 35 16.65 -8.09 26.89
C THR A 35 15.62 -6.97 26.87
N THR A 36 16.10 -5.74 26.97
CA THR A 36 15.27 -4.55 26.82
C THR A 36 15.54 -3.94 25.45
N LEU A 37 14.50 -3.84 24.62
CA LEU A 37 14.58 -3.14 23.36
C LEU A 37 14.57 -1.63 23.60
N THR A 38 15.54 -0.92 23.05
CA THR A 38 15.56 0.53 22.94
C THR A 38 15.48 0.94 21.49
N TYR A 39 15.18 2.21 21.22
CA TYR A 39 15.08 2.71 19.86
C TYR A 39 15.52 4.17 19.76
N ASP A 40 15.95 4.54 18.55
CA ASP A 40 16.09 5.91 18.11
C ASP A 40 15.07 6.20 16.98
N ILE A 41 14.53 7.43 16.95
CA ILE A 41 13.54 7.87 15.97
C ILE A 41 14.06 9.10 15.25
N GLN A 42 14.17 8.99 13.93
CA GLN A 42 14.49 10.11 13.05
C GLN A 42 13.27 10.42 12.20
N ARG A 43 12.99 11.72 12.03
CA ARG A 43 11.91 12.23 11.18
C ARG A 43 12.52 12.97 10.00
N ILE A 44 11.95 12.73 8.82
CA ILE A 44 12.42 13.32 7.58
C ILE A 44 11.24 13.84 6.76
N ASN A 45 11.50 14.75 5.83
CA ASN A 45 10.50 15.18 4.87
C ASN A 45 10.20 14.09 3.82
N LEU A 46 8.98 14.09 3.29
CA LEU A 46 8.63 13.25 2.14
C LEU A 46 9.55 13.57 0.95
N PHE A 47 9.92 12.54 0.21
CA PHE A 47 10.78 12.61 -0.98
C PHE A 47 12.22 13.06 -0.72
N ASP A 48 12.65 13.26 0.53
CA ASP A 48 14.01 13.68 0.87
C ASP A 48 14.95 12.50 1.14
N SER A 49 15.41 11.87 0.05
CA SER A 49 16.35 10.75 0.13
C SER A 49 17.74 11.13 0.68
N PHE A 50 18.12 12.41 0.58
CA PHE A 50 19.39 12.89 1.11
C PHE A 50 19.31 13.01 2.63
N GLU A 51 18.25 13.61 3.17
CA GLU A 51 18.02 13.63 4.60
C GLU A 51 17.87 12.21 5.15
N ALA A 52 17.13 11.32 4.46
CA ALA A 52 17.01 9.90 4.83
C ALA A 52 18.39 9.23 4.99
N SER A 53 19.31 9.48 4.04
CA SER A 53 20.67 8.95 4.08
C SER A 53 21.45 9.45 5.28
N ARG A 54 21.38 10.77 5.56
CA ARG A 54 22.07 11.36 6.73
C ARG A 54 21.55 10.77 8.04
N ARG A 55 20.22 10.71 8.20
CA ARG A 55 19.58 10.13 9.39
C ARG A 55 19.90 8.65 9.59
N ALA A 56 20.03 7.90 8.49
CA ALA A 56 20.48 6.51 8.56
C ALA A 56 21.93 6.41 9.06
N CYS A 57 22.84 7.22 8.52
CA CYS A 57 24.22 7.28 9.01
C CYS A 57 24.30 7.64 10.50
N ASP A 58 23.51 8.62 10.96
CA ASP A 58 23.46 9.01 12.38
C ASP A 58 23.03 7.83 13.28
N GLN A 59 22.00 7.07 12.88
CA GLN A 59 21.55 5.87 13.60
C GLN A 59 22.58 4.74 13.57
N LEU A 60 23.27 4.56 12.44
CA LEU A 60 24.29 3.52 12.32
C LEU A 60 25.53 3.86 13.14
N ALA A 61 25.93 5.13 13.22
CA ALA A 61 27.00 5.61 14.08
C ALA A 61 26.68 5.45 15.57
N LEU A 62 25.40 5.55 15.96
CA LEU A 62 24.95 5.25 17.32
C LEU A 62 25.06 3.76 17.66
N GLY A 63 25.08 2.87 16.67
CA GLY A 63 25.18 1.42 16.85
C GLY A 63 23.84 0.71 17.01
N VAL A 64 22.99 0.76 15.98
CA VAL A 64 21.70 0.04 15.94
C VAL A 64 21.83 -1.38 15.41
N ALA A 65 21.03 -2.31 15.94
CA ALA A 65 21.02 -3.71 15.50
C ALA A 65 20.26 -3.94 14.18
N ALA A 66 19.28 -3.08 13.88
CA ALA A 66 18.50 -3.10 12.65
C ALA A 66 17.88 -1.73 12.42
N LEU A 67 17.55 -1.42 11.17
CA LEU A 67 16.97 -0.14 10.77
C LEU A 67 15.59 -0.35 10.15
N PHE A 68 14.56 0.24 10.75
CA PHE A 68 13.23 0.35 10.14
C PHE A 68 13.22 1.56 9.21
N GLY A 69 13.06 1.28 7.91
CA GLY A 69 13.17 2.27 6.84
C GLY A 69 11.96 3.20 6.70
N PRO A 70 12.13 4.29 5.93
CA PRO A 70 11.04 5.19 5.55
C PRO A 70 10.04 4.49 4.61
N SER A 71 8.96 5.20 4.24
CA SER A 71 7.87 4.64 3.46
C SER A 71 7.99 4.93 1.95
N HIS A 72 8.56 6.08 1.57
CA HIS A 72 8.69 6.44 0.16
C HIS A 72 9.83 5.69 -0.53
N SER A 73 9.57 5.24 -1.76
CA SER A 73 10.48 4.40 -2.54
C SER A 73 11.87 5.00 -2.79
N SER A 74 11.98 6.33 -2.97
CA SER A 74 13.26 7.02 -3.14
C SER A 74 14.10 6.98 -1.85
N SER A 75 13.50 7.34 -0.72
CA SER A 75 14.11 7.32 0.61
C SER A 75 14.54 5.91 1.00
N VAL A 76 13.68 4.91 0.76
CA VAL A 76 13.97 3.47 1.01
C VAL A 76 15.20 3.02 0.23
N SER A 77 15.32 3.43 -1.04
CA SER A 77 16.45 3.02 -1.89
C SER A 77 17.79 3.55 -1.39
N ALA A 78 17.82 4.79 -0.91
CA ALA A 78 19.02 5.40 -0.36
C ALA A 78 19.44 4.71 0.96
N VAL A 79 18.49 4.49 1.87
CA VAL A 79 18.73 3.79 3.14
C VAL A 79 19.15 2.34 2.90
N GLN A 80 18.53 1.65 1.93
CA GLN A 80 18.86 0.27 1.56
C GLN A 80 20.32 0.13 1.13
N SER A 81 20.82 1.04 0.30
CA SER A 81 22.20 1.02 -0.19
C SER A 81 23.20 1.09 0.97
N ILE A 82 22.95 1.98 1.94
CA ILE A 82 23.79 2.14 3.13
C ILE A 82 23.74 0.90 4.01
N CYS A 83 22.54 0.39 4.28
CA CYS A 83 22.35 -0.81 5.10
C CYS A 83 23.03 -2.04 4.49
N ASN A 84 22.99 -2.18 3.17
CA ASN A 84 23.68 -3.24 2.46
C ASN A 84 25.21 -3.10 2.51
N ALA A 85 25.73 -1.87 2.40
CA ALA A 85 27.16 -1.61 2.49
C ALA A 85 27.74 -1.83 3.90
N LEU A 86 26.93 -1.61 4.94
CA LEU A 86 27.33 -1.75 6.35
C LEU A 86 26.85 -3.04 6.99
N GLU A 87 26.25 -3.95 6.21
CA GLU A 87 25.77 -5.25 6.67
C GLU A 87 24.74 -5.17 7.82
N VAL A 88 23.93 -4.10 7.85
CA VAL A 88 22.89 -3.89 8.85
C VAL A 88 21.51 -4.23 8.26
N PRO A 89 20.69 -5.07 8.92
CA PRO A 89 19.36 -5.41 8.41
C PRO A 89 18.44 -4.20 8.25
N HIS A 90 17.96 -3.98 7.03
CA HIS A 90 16.93 -2.98 6.72
C HIS A 90 15.54 -3.60 6.65
N ILE A 91 14.63 -3.15 7.51
CA ILE A 91 13.25 -3.62 7.57
C ILE A 91 12.35 -2.62 6.86
N GLN A 92 11.66 -3.09 5.83
CA GLN A 92 10.73 -2.31 5.01
C GLN A 92 9.30 -2.80 5.23
N THR A 93 8.34 -1.89 5.18
CA THR A 93 6.91 -2.18 5.42
C THR A 93 6.00 -1.72 4.30
N ARG A 94 6.57 -1.15 3.24
CA ARG A 94 5.86 -0.63 2.07
C ARG A 94 6.37 -1.28 0.80
N TRP A 95 5.50 -1.28 -0.20
CA TRP A 95 5.91 -1.72 -1.52
C TRP A 95 6.98 -0.81 -2.10
N LYS A 96 7.93 -1.44 -2.76
CA LYS A 96 8.88 -0.79 -3.66
C LYS A 96 8.90 -1.57 -4.96
N HIS A 97 9.05 -0.86 -6.07
CA HIS A 97 9.28 -1.49 -7.36
C HIS A 97 10.52 -2.41 -7.29
N PRO A 98 10.38 -3.72 -7.57
CA PRO A 98 11.52 -4.63 -7.61
C PRO A 98 12.48 -4.17 -8.70
N ALA A 99 13.73 -3.83 -8.37
CA ALA A 99 14.72 -3.57 -9.40
C ALA A 99 15.24 -4.93 -9.91
N VAL A 100 15.23 -5.14 -11.23
CA VAL A 100 15.54 -6.43 -11.87
C VAL A 100 16.97 -6.90 -11.55
N ASP A 101 17.88 -5.96 -11.26
CA ASP A 101 19.30 -6.23 -10.99
C ASP A 101 19.69 -6.05 -9.51
N ASN A 102 18.74 -5.93 -8.58
CA ASN A 102 19.09 -5.63 -7.20
C ASN A 102 19.65 -6.86 -6.46
N LYS A 103 20.96 -6.87 -6.21
CA LYS A 103 21.68 -7.89 -5.43
C LYS A 103 21.76 -7.55 -3.94
N ASP A 104 20.90 -6.66 -3.45
CA ASP A 104 20.85 -6.31 -2.03
C ASP A 104 20.52 -7.55 -1.18
N LEU A 105 21.27 -7.76 -0.10
CA LEU A 105 21.13 -8.93 0.78
C LEU A 105 20.60 -8.55 2.17
N PHE A 106 20.94 -7.36 2.66
CA PHE A 106 20.62 -6.94 4.03
C PHE A 106 19.28 -6.22 4.12
N TYR A 107 18.21 -6.87 3.65
CA TYR A 107 16.86 -6.35 3.87
C TYR A 107 15.79 -7.42 3.91
N ILE A 108 14.67 -7.05 4.53
CA ILE A 108 13.41 -7.78 4.45
C ILE A 108 12.27 -6.79 4.23
N ASN A 109 11.36 -7.12 3.32
CA ASN A 109 10.13 -6.37 3.13
C ASN A 109 8.95 -7.19 3.66
N LEU A 110 8.25 -6.63 4.65
CA LEU A 110 7.07 -7.23 5.27
C LEU A 110 5.80 -7.00 4.44
N TYR A 111 5.86 -6.17 3.40
CA TYR A 111 4.75 -5.94 2.50
C TYR A 111 4.52 -7.18 1.62
N PRO A 112 3.26 -7.65 1.46
CA PRO A 112 2.98 -8.83 0.65
C PRO A 112 3.43 -8.68 -0.81
N ASP A 113 3.95 -9.76 -1.39
CA ASP A 113 4.34 -9.77 -2.80
C ASP A 113 3.13 -9.47 -3.72
N TYR A 114 3.29 -8.50 -4.63
CA TYR A 114 2.22 -8.12 -5.54
C TYR A 114 1.97 -9.14 -6.62
N ALA A 115 2.96 -9.93 -7.03
CA ALA A 115 2.68 -11.02 -7.95
C ALA A 115 1.77 -12.07 -7.29
N ALA A 116 1.94 -12.33 -5.98
CA ALA A 116 1.01 -13.15 -5.20
C ALA A 116 -0.38 -12.50 -5.10
N ILE A 117 -0.48 -11.20 -4.75
CA ILE A 117 -1.78 -10.50 -4.70
C ILE A 117 -2.47 -10.52 -6.06
N SER A 118 -1.76 -10.18 -7.14
CA SER A 118 -2.33 -10.11 -8.49
C SER A 118 -2.82 -11.48 -8.98
N ARG A 119 -2.10 -12.57 -8.66
CA ARG A 119 -2.56 -13.94 -8.91
C ARG A 119 -3.80 -14.28 -8.11
N ALA A 120 -3.83 -13.96 -6.81
CA ALA A 120 -5.02 -14.21 -5.98
C ALA A 120 -6.26 -13.46 -6.53
N VAL A 121 -6.09 -12.22 -7.00
CA VAL A 121 -7.16 -11.45 -7.65
C VAL A 121 -7.59 -12.13 -8.96
N LEU A 122 -6.66 -12.60 -9.77
CA LEU A 122 -6.96 -13.35 -10.99
C LEU A 122 -7.72 -14.66 -10.68
N ASP A 123 -7.33 -15.38 -9.63
CA ASP A 123 -8.01 -16.61 -9.20
C ASP A 123 -9.46 -16.32 -8.80
N LEU A 124 -9.73 -15.20 -8.13
CA LEU A 124 -11.11 -14.75 -7.85
C LEU A 124 -11.89 -14.44 -9.13
N VAL A 125 -11.29 -13.74 -10.08
CA VAL A 125 -11.90 -13.44 -11.40
C VAL A 125 -12.27 -14.73 -12.13
N LEU A 126 -11.39 -15.73 -12.10
CA LEU A 126 -11.62 -17.04 -12.71
C LEU A 126 -12.69 -17.84 -11.96
N TYR A 127 -12.63 -17.86 -10.62
CA TYR A 127 -13.60 -18.53 -9.77
C TYR A 127 -15.04 -18.04 -10.00
N TYR A 128 -15.22 -16.71 -10.08
CA TYR A 128 -16.51 -16.11 -10.38
C TYR A 128 -16.87 -16.10 -11.88
N ASN A 129 -16.03 -16.69 -12.74
CA ASN A 129 -16.23 -16.77 -14.19
C ASN A 129 -16.46 -15.41 -14.88
N TRP A 130 -15.83 -14.34 -14.40
CA TRP A 130 -15.97 -13.02 -15.00
C TRP A 130 -15.32 -12.98 -16.39
N LYS A 131 -16.12 -12.72 -17.43
CA LYS A 131 -15.64 -12.66 -18.83
C LYS A 131 -15.15 -11.27 -19.24
N THR A 132 -15.61 -10.22 -18.57
CA THR A 132 -15.19 -8.84 -18.79
C THR A 132 -14.98 -8.18 -17.44
N VAL A 133 -13.80 -7.59 -17.23
CA VAL A 133 -13.42 -6.96 -15.97
C VAL A 133 -12.86 -5.58 -16.26
N THR A 134 -13.28 -4.60 -15.47
CA THR A 134 -12.69 -3.25 -15.49
C THR A 134 -11.71 -3.11 -14.34
N VAL A 135 -10.46 -2.81 -14.64
CA VAL A 135 -9.43 -2.46 -13.65
C VAL A 135 -9.34 -0.95 -13.57
N VAL A 136 -9.59 -0.41 -12.39
CA VAL A 136 -9.51 1.02 -12.08
C VAL A 136 -8.33 1.23 -11.14
N TYR A 137 -7.35 2.04 -11.54
CA TYR A 137 -6.13 2.28 -10.76
C TYR A 137 -5.93 3.77 -10.45
N GLU A 138 -5.30 4.07 -9.32
CA GLU A 138 -5.02 5.44 -8.87
C GLU A 138 -3.74 6.03 -9.49
N ASP A 139 -2.64 5.28 -9.44
CA ASP A 139 -1.31 5.75 -9.82
C ASP A 139 -0.64 4.79 -10.82
N SER A 140 0.41 5.25 -11.50
CA SER A 140 1.13 4.44 -12.50
C SER A 140 1.71 3.13 -11.93
N THR A 141 1.95 3.06 -10.62
CA THR A 141 2.45 1.85 -9.97
C THR A 141 1.36 0.78 -9.85
N GLY A 142 0.08 1.16 -9.84
CA GLY A 142 -1.06 0.23 -9.80
C GLY A 142 -1.10 -0.76 -10.96
N LEU A 143 -0.66 -0.34 -12.16
CA LEU A 143 -0.53 -1.25 -13.30
C LEU A 143 0.53 -2.32 -13.09
N ILE A 144 1.62 -1.97 -12.40
CA ILE A 144 2.71 -2.90 -12.07
C ILE A 144 2.24 -3.89 -11.02
N ARG A 145 1.52 -3.39 -10.01
CA ARG A 145 0.90 -4.20 -8.94
C ARG A 145 -0.08 -5.25 -9.48
N LEU A 146 -0.77 -4.93 -10.58
CA LEU A 146 -1.79 -5.79 -11.21
C LEU A 146 -1.33 -6.44 -12.53
N GLN A 147 -0.03 -6.62 -12.73
CA GLN A 147 0.51 -7.11 -13.99
C GLN A 147 -0.01 -8.50 -14.39
N GLU A 148 -0.22 -9.43 -13.44
CA GLU A 148 -0.67 -10.79 -13.76
C GLU A 148 -2.12 -10.77 -14.26
N LEU A 149 -2.94 -9.89 -13.68
CA LEU A 149 -4.28 -9.63 -14.16
C LEU A 149 -4.25 -9.01 -15.56
N ILE A 150 -3.45 -7.97 -15.80
CA ILE A 150 -3.37 -7.31 -17.12
C ILE A 150 -2.91 -8.27 -18.23
N LYS A 151 -2.02 -9.22 -17.90
CA LYS A 151 -1.54 -10.26 -18.83
C LYS A 151 -2.55 -11.39 -19.03
N ALA A 152 -3.58 -11.52 -18.18
CA ALA A 152 -4.54 -12.61 -18.21
C ALA A 152 -5.24 -12.85 -19.58
N PRO A 153 -5.59 -11.82 -20.39
CA PRO A 153 -6.22 -12.02 -21.69
C PRO A 153 -5.39 -12.85 -22.68
N SER A 154 -4.06 -12.93 -22.48
CA SER A 154 -3.18 -13.77 -23.31
C SER A 154 -3.29 -15.27 -23.01
N ARG A 155 -3.80 -15.63 -21.82
CA ARG A 155 -3.90 -17.01 -21.33
C ARG A 155 -5.34 -17.47 -21.11
N TYR A 156 -6.24 -16.54 -20.86
CA TYR A 156 -7.63 -16.78 -20.50
C TYR A 156 -8.56 -15.98 -21.39
N ASN A 157 -9.76 -16.50 -21.67
CA ASN A 157 -10.79 -15.79 -22.44
C ASN A 157 -11.50 -14.73 -21.57
N ILE A 158 -10.75 -13.71 -21.14
CA ILE A 158 -11.19 -12.59 -20.31
C ILE A 158 -10.86 -11.30 -21.05
N LYS A 159 -11.81 -10.37 -21.11
CA LYS A 159 -11.61 -9.01 -21.62
C LYS A 159 -11.32 -8.05 -20.47
N ILE A 160 -10.21 -7.33 -20.54
CA ILE A 160 -9.85 -6.35 -19.51
C ILE A 160 -9.99 -4.95 -20.08
N LYS A 161 -10.72 -4.10 -19.36
CA LYS A 161 -10.76 -2.65 -19.58
C LYS A 161 -9.90 -1.99 -18.51
N ILE A 162 -9.08 -1.03 -18.91
CA ILE A 162 -8.19 -0.30 -18.00
C ILE A 162 -8.68 1.13 -17.91
N ARG A 163 -8.87 1.64 -16.69
CA ARG A 163 -9.30 3.00 -16.40
C ARG A 163 -8.42 3.60 -15.30
N GLN A 164 -8.02 4.86 -15.47
CA GLN A 164 -7.28 5.58 -14.45
C GLN A 164 -8.22 6.53 -13.70
N LEU A 165 -8.05 6.61 -12.39
CA LEU A 165 -8.73 7.62 -11.58
C LEU A 165 -8.15 9.01 -11.87
N PRO A 166 -8.99 10.07 -11.80
CA PRO A 166 -8.52 11.42 -12.05
C PRO A 166 -7.45 11.83 -11.02
N SER A 167 -6.29 12.25 -11.53
CA SER A 167 -5.24 12.84 -10.72
C SER A 167 -5.61 14.26 -10.32
N GLY A 168 -5.66 14.56 -9.02
CA GLY A 168 -5.87 15.90 -8.48
C GLY A 168 -7.29 16.15 -7.98
N ASN A 169 -8.25 16.38 -8.89
CA ASN A 169 -9.65 16.57 -8.51
C ASN A 169 -10.25 15.20 -8.20
N LYS A 170 -10.47 14.89 -6.92
CA LYS A 170 -11.01 13.60 -6.42
C LYS A 170 -12.44 13.28 -6.90
N ASP A 171 -12.91 13.93 -7.95
CA ASP A 171 -14.21 13.71 -8.57
C ASP A 171 -14.13 12.62 -9.64
N ALA A 172 -14.39 11.38 -9.24
CA ALA A 172 -14.46 10.22 -10.12
C ALA A 172 -15.82 10.10 -10.84
N LYS A 173 -16.78 10.99 -10.59
CA LYS A 173 -18.13 10.90 -11.17
C LYS A 173 -18.16 10.86 -12.71
N PRO A 174 -17.34 11.65 -13.45
CA PRO A 174 -17.31 11.54 -14.91
C PRO A 174 -16.90 10.13 -15.37
N LEU A 175 -15.88 9.56 -14.76
CA LEU A 175 -15.40 8.21 -15.04
C LEU A 175 -16.48 7.15 -14.72
N LEU A 176 -17.09 7.25 -13.54
CA LEU A 176 -18.17 6.38 -13.11
C LEU A 176 -19.39 6.47 -14.05
N LYS A 177 -19.68 7.66 -14.59
CA LYS A 177 -20.77 7.88 -15.56
C LYS A 177 -20.50 7.13 -16.87
N GLU A 178 -19.26 7.18 -17.35
CA GLU A 178 -18.84 6.39 -18.52
C GLU A 178 -18.91 4.89 -18.25
N MET A 179 -18.45 4.43 -17.08
CA MET A 179 -18.51 3.03 -16.67
C MET A 179 -19.97 2.54 -16.61
N LYS A 180 -20.87 3.36 -16.06
CA LYS A 180 -22.30 3.09 -16.02
C LYS A 180 -22.89 2.97 -17.43
N LYS A 181 -22.57 3.91 -18.33
CA LYS A 181 -23.00 3.86 -19.74
C LYS A 181 -22.42 2.63 -20.47
N GLY A 182 -21.18 2.27 -20.16
CA GLY A 182 -20.48 1.10 -20.69
C GLY A 182 -20.89 -0.22 -20.08
N LYS A 183 -21.86 -0.23 -19.14
CA LYS A 183 -22.35 -1.42 -18.42
C LYS A 183 -21.22 -2.22 -17.78
N GLU A 184 -20.31 -1.51 -17.12
CA GLU A 184 -19.14 -2.09 -16.46
C GLU A 184 -19.50 -2.51 -15.03
N PHE A 185 -19.92 -3.77 -14.91
CA PHE A 185 -20.48 -4.32 -13.68
C PHE A 185 -19.44 -4.97 -12.76
N TYR A 186 -18.38 -5.55 -13.32
CA TYR A 186 -17.32 -6.22 -12.58
C TYR A 186 -16.08 -5.33 -12.56
N VAL A 187 -15.80 -4.71 -11.42
CA VAL A 187 -14.78 -3.68 -11.31
C VAL A 187 -13.82 -3.97 -10.16
N ILE A 188 -12.52 -3.95 -10.48
CA ILE A 188 -11.43 -4.06 -9.52
C ILE A 188 -10.83 -2.66 -9.33
N PHE A 189 -10.82 -2.18 -8.09
CA PHE A 189 -10.22 -0.92 -7.69
C PHE A 189 -8.87 -1.15 -7.00
N ASP A 190 -7.82 -0.58 -7.58
CA ASP A 190 -6.50 -0.46 -6.98
C ASP A 190 -6.19 1.00 -6.64
N CYS A 191 -6.54 1.36 -5.41
CA CYS A 191 -6.39 2.71 -4.88
C CYS A 191 -6.17 2.70 -3.37
N SER A 192 -5.62 3.79 -2.86
CA SER A 192 -5.43 4.07 -1.44
C SER A 192 -6.75 3.99 -0.67
N ARG A 193 -6.62 3.81 0.64
CA ARG A 193 -7.76 3.64 1.54
C ARG A 193 -8.67 4.87 1.53
N GLU A 194 -8.05 6.03 1.44
CA GLU A 194 -8.69 7.35 1.41
C GLU A 194 -9.46 7.54 0.11
N THR A 195 -8.84 7.19 -1.02
CA THR A 195 -9.48 7.25 -2.35
C THR A 195 -10.59 6.22 -2.50
N ALA A 196 -10.41 5.00 -1.98
CA ALA A 196 -11.46 3.98 -1.97
C ALA A 196 -12.72 4.45 -1.23
N ALA A 197 -12.56 5.04 -0.05
CA ALA A 197 -13.68 5.56 0.73
C ALA A 197 -14.45 6.68 -0.01
N GLU A 198 -13.74 7.53 -0.76
CA GLU A 198 -14.36 8.60 -1.53
C GLU A 198 -15.06 8.08 -2.79
N ILE A 199 -14.44 7.13 -3.50
CA ILE A 199 -15.05 6.45 -4.64
C ILE A 199 -16.35 5.74 -4.22
N LEU A 200 -16.35 5.04 -3.08
CA LEU A 200 -17.55 4.36 -2.60
C LEU A 200 -18.73 5.31 -2.36
N LYS A 201 -18.47 6.51 -1.80
CA LYS A 201 -19.52 7.56 -1.68
C LYS A 201 -20.05 7.98 -3.04
N GLN A 202 -19.16 8.15 -4.01
CA GLN A 202 -19.55 8.59 -5.35
C GLN A 202 -20.31 7.49 -6.11
N ILE A 203 -19.92 6.23 -5.98
CA ILE A 203 -20.64 5.06 -6.50
C ILE A 203 -22.06 5.01 -5.91
N LEU A 204 -22.19 5.21 -4.59
CA LEU A 204 -23.48 5.27 -3.91
C LEU A 204 -24.34 6.41 -4.46
N PHE A 205 -23.79 7.64 -4.51
CA PHE A 205 -24.48 8.82 -5.04
C PHE A 205 -24.94 8.65 -6.49
N MET A 206 -24.17 7.91 -7.29
CA MET A 206 -24.49 7.64 -8.70
C MET A 206 -25.45 6.47 -8.91
N GLY A 207 -25.94 5.85 -7.82
CA GLY A 207 -26.84 4.71 -7.88
C GLY A 207 -26.19 3.52 -8.58
N MET A 208 -24.92 3.27 -8.28
CA MET A 208 -24.14 2.12 -8.78
C MET A 208 -23.88 1.08 -7.68
N MET A 209 -24.48 1.24 -6.49
CA MET A 209 -24.53 0.21 -5.45
C MET A 209 -25.80 -0.62 -5.62
N THR A 210 -25.85 -1.49 -6.64
CA THR A 210 -26.98 -2.40 -6.89
C THR A 210 -26.48 -3.85 -6.99
N GLU A 211 -27.41 -4.80 -6.99
CA GLU A 211 -27.14 -6.24 -7.09
C GLU A 211 -26.40 -6.65 -8.38
N TYR A 212 -26.39 -5.80 -9.40
CA TYR A 212 -25.68 -6.04 -10.65
C TYR A 212 -24.19 -5.70 -10.56
N TYR A 213 -23.78 -4.84 -9.62
CA TYR A 213 -22.40 -4.39 -9.52
C TYR A 213 -21.62 -5.23 -8.52
N HIS A 214 -20.46 -5.70 -8.97
CA HIS A 214 -19.52 -6.43 -8.14
C HIS A 214 -18.21 -5.64 -8.09
N TYR A 215 -17.89 -5.13 -6.90
CA TYR A 215 -16.70 -4.35 -6.64
C TYR A 215 -15.69 -5.15 -5.84
N PHE A 216 -14.43 -5.16 -6.29
CA PHE A 216 -13.31 -5.73 -5.56
C PHE A 216 -12.26 -4.65 -5.31
N PHE A 217 -11.91 -4.41 -4.05
CA PHE A 217 -10.88 -3.45 -3.67
C PHE A 217 -9.62 -4.20 -3.26
N THR A 218 -8.47 -3.87 -3.87
CA THR A 218 -7.19 -4.54 -3.55
C THR A 218 -6.60 -4.10 -2.22
N THR A 219 -7.02 -2.94 -1.71
CA THR A 219 -6.54 -2.42 -0.43
C THR A 219 -7.11 -3.22 0.74
N LEU A 220 -6.22 -3.81 1.54
CA LEU A 220 -6.49 -4.75 2.64
C LEU A 220 -7.32 -4.20 3.83
N LEU A 221 -7.72 -2.93 3.82
CA LEU A 221 -8.28 -2.25 5.01
C LEU A 221 -9.54 -1.42 4.73
N VAL A 222 -10.27 -1.73 3.65
CA VAL A 222 -11.48 -0.97 3.29
C VAL A 222 -12.70 -1.40 4.13
N LEU A 223 -12.78 -2.66 4.57
CA LEU A 223 -14.05 -3.24 5.03
C LEU A 223 -14.52 -2.74 6.41
N GLU A 224 -13.69 -2.74 7.46
CA GLU A 224 -14.14 -2.42 8.83
C GLU A 224 -14.66 -0.98 9.02
N ARG A 225 -14.16 -0.03 8.22
CA ARG A 225 -14.52 1.39 8.39
C ARG A 225 -15.71 1.81 7.53
N PHE A 226 -16.04 1.06 6.48
CA PHE A 226 -17.18 1.36 5.62
C PHE A 226 -18.50 1.01 6.31
N GLU A 227 -18.61 -0.14 6.99
CA GLU A 227 -19.82 -0.51 7.75
C GLU A 227 -20.17 0.54 8.81
N LYS A 228 -19.18 0.95 9.63
CA LYS A 228 -19.39 1.98 10.66
C LYS A 228 -19.80 3.35 10.10
N LYS A 229 -19.31 3.73 8.91
CA LYS A 229 -19.70 5.00 8.27
C LYS A 229 -21.02 4.90 7.51
N TYR A 230 -21.32 3.74 6.94
CA TYR A 230 -22.58 3.47 6.26
C TYR A 230 -23.76 3.57 7.25
N GLU A 231 -23.60 3.02 8.46
CA GLU A 231 -24.57 3.17 9.55
C GLU A 231 -24.77 4.64 9.95
N GLN A 232 -23.70 5.45 9.98
CA GLN A 232 -23.78 6.89 10.27
C GLN A 232 -24.37 7.73 9.14
N TRP A 233 -24.30 7.29 7.88
CA TRP A 233 -24.86 8.02 6.74
C TRP A 233 -26.35 7.71 6.51
N ASN A 234 -26.84 6.63 7.11
CA ASN A 234 -28.25 6.23 7.07
C ASN A 234 -29.01 6.57 8.37
N GLN A 235 -28.39 7.32 9.29
CA GLN A 235 -29.04 8.00 10.43
C GLN A 235 -29.14 9.49 10.15
#